data_AF-A0A7I5E9P1-F1
#
_entry.id   AF-A0A7I5E9P1-F1
#
_cell.length_a   1.000
_cell.length_b   1.000
_cell.length_c   1.000
_cell.angle_alpha   90.00
_cell.angle_beta   90.00
_cell.angle_gamma   90.00
#
_symmetry.space_group_name_H-M   'P 1'
#
loop_
_entity.id
_entity.type
_entity.pdbx_description
1 polymer ?
#
loop_
_entity_poly.entity_id
_entity_poly.type
_entity_poly.pdbx_seq_one_letter_code
_entity_poly.pdbx_strand_id
1 'polypeptide(L)'
;MADDEGINEQPDEVPMEPDDTPEINEQPQQQPQEAPQVQQLQQGEPRLNNDHEEIPLIHRKIQRILGRTDDISPMRQQVDNTHRELRLVERRTFTLKEMLEESLDGLTQIFKLQKQMIAMLEELRYVPSREPSPQPGSSRQQPQQQSSNKCGFCDSPDHFAADCKQYFTLRDRSRRATERFRCERCLKRASHLATSCPTEKVCHYCKVAKREKEMVKHNSAFCPHKFPLE
;
A
#
# COMPACT_ATOMS: atom_id res chain seq x y z
N MET A 1 18.67 -24.18 47.84
CA MET A 1 17.68 -25.04 47.16
C MET A 1 17.42 -24.32 45.85
N ALA A 2 18.25 -24.45 44.80
CA ALA A 2 18.63 -25.68 44.08
C ALA A 2 17.33 -26.35 43.56
N ASP A 3 17.05 -26.51 42.27
CA ASP A 3 17.85 -26.97 41.12
C ASP A 3 17.28 -26.29 39.82
N ASP A 4 17.98 -25.89 38.76
CA ASP A 4 18.94 -26.54 37.84
C ASP A 4 18.46 -27.86 37.21
N GLU A 5 17.84 -27.80 36.03
CA GLU A 5 17.94 -28.87 35.02
C GLU A 5 17.90 -28.26 33.62
N GLY A 6 19.08 -28.25 32.98
CA GLY A 6 19.22 -28.19 31.53
C GLY A 6 19.32 -29.60 30.95
N ILE A 7 18.74 -29.82 29.77
CA ILE A 7 19.03 -30.95 28.87
C ILE A 7 18.87 -30.37 27.44
N ASN A 8 19.92 -30.08 26.66
CA ASN A 8 20.94 -30.93 26.02
C ASN A 8 20.52 -31.40 24.60
N GLU A 9 21.26 -30.90 23.59
CA GLU A 9 21.72 -31.54 22.33
C GLU A 9 20.69 -32.25 21.40
N GLN A 10 20.73 -32.22 20.07
CA GLN A 10 21.62 -31.74 19.00
C GLN A 10 20.82 -31.90 17.66
N PRO A 11 21.33 -31.45 16.51
CA PRO A 11 20.62 -31.36 15.23
C PRO A 11 20.75 -32.63 14.38
N ASP A 12 19.70 -33.01 13.63
CA ASP A 12 19.80 -34.07 12.62
C ASP A 12 20.20 -33.48 11.26
N GLU A 13 21.47 -33.67 10.93
CA GLU A 13 22.02 -33.57 9.58
C GLU A 13 21.70 -34.84 8.76
N VAL A 14 21.12 -34.60 7.59
CA VAL A 14 21.26 -35.23 6.24
C VAL A 14 21.80 -36.66 6.12
N PRO A 15 21.30 -37.42 5.12
CA PRO A 15 22.23 -37.84 4.07
C PRO A 15 21.82 -37.41 2.65
N MET A 16 22.74 -36.71 1.99
CA MET A 16 22.84 -36.56 0.55
C MET A 16 23.37 -37.84 -0.10
N GLU A 17 23.25 -37.87 -1.44
CA GLU A 17 24.09 -38.55 -2.45
C GLU A 17 23.46 -39.75 -3.19
N PRO A 18 23.92 -40.10 -4.41
CA PRO A 18 24.26 -39.21 -5.54
C PRO A 18 23.84 -39.78 -6.94
N ASP A 19 24.11 -38.95 -7.95
CA ASP A 19 24.67 -39.25 -9.29
C ASP A 19 23.89 -39.88 -10.46
N ASP A 20 23.91 -39.07 -11.54
CA ASP A 20 24.37 -39.35 -12.90
C ASP A 20 23.69 -40.40 -13.81
N THR A 21 22.96 -39.84 -14.80
CA THR A 21 23.05 -39.98 -16.29
C THR A 21 23.27 -41.36 -16.96
N PRO A 22 23.03 -41.58 -18.28
CA PRO A 22 22.58 -40.67 -19.35
C PRO A 22 21.43 -41.20 -20.26
N GLU A 23 21.04 -40.36 -21.22
CA GLU A 23 20.26 -40.65 -22.42
C GLU A 23 20.75 -41.90 -23.20
N ILE A 24 19.82 -42.72 -23.69
CA ILE A 24 20.04 -43.53 -24.91
C ILE A 24 18.87 -43.31 -25.87
N ASN A 25 19.26 -42.70 -26.97
CA ASN A 25 18.56 -42.44 -28.21
C ASN A 25 18.57 -43.72 -29.06
N GLU A 26 17.42 -44.33 -29.36
CA GLU A 26 17.29 -45.24 -30.51
C GLU A 26 15.92 -45.10 -31.18
N GLN A 27 15.98 -44.64 -32.42
CA GLN A 27 14.95 -44.71 -33.46
C GLN A 27 15.62 -45.48 -34.63
N PRO A 28 14.90 -45.90 -35.69
CA PRO A 28 13.81 -46.87 -35.81
C PRO A 28 14.20 -48.03 -36.74
N GLN A 29 13.62 -49.22 -36.60
CA GLN A 29 13.54 -50.16 -37.74
C GLN A 29 12.55 -51.29 -37.45
N GLN A 30 11.45 -51.33 -38.21
CA GLN A 30 10.84 -52.60 -38.60
C GLN A 30 10.04 -52.40 -39.90
N GLN A 31 10.36 -53.27 -40.85
CA GLN A 31 9.89 -53.33 -42.23
C GLN A 31 8.39 -53.70 -42.31
N PRO A 32 7.68 -53.31 -43.38
CA PRO A 32 6.36 -53.84 -43.67
C PRO A 32 6.48 -55.27 -44.19
N GLN A 33 5.95 -56.25 -43.45
CA GLN A 33 5.73 -57.59 -43.98
C GLN A 33 4.45 -57.61 -44.84
N GLU A 34 4.63 -57.95 -46.12
CA GLU A 34 3.58 -58.19 -47.10
C GLU A 34 2.71 -59.39 -46.66
N ALA A 35 1.40 -59.17 -46.57
CA ALA A 35 0.41 -60.24 -46.47
C ALA A 35 0.03 -60.74 -47.88
N PRO A 36 -0.23 -62.05 -48.07
CA PRO A 36 -0.50 -62.60 -49.39
C PRO A 36 -1.87 -62.18 -49.92
N GLN A 37 -1.90 -61.86 -51.22
CA GLN A 37 -3.11 -61.65 -52.01
C GLN A 37 -3.90 -62.97 -52.11
N VAL A 38 -5.18 -62.92 -51.75
CA VAL A 38 -6.18 -63.90 -52.22
C VAL A 38 -7.27 -63.13 -52.95
N GLN A 39 -7.41 -63.43 -54.24
CA GLN A 39 -8.42 -62.85 -55.13
C GLN A 39 -9.79 -63.49 -54.93
N GLN A 40 -10.77 -62.59 -54.77
CA GLN A 40 -12.14 -62.59 -55.29
C GLN A 40 -13.09 -63.77 -55.01
N LEU A 41 -14.20 -63.44 -54.35
CA LEU A 41 -15.54 -63.77 -54.85
C LEU A 41 -16.48 -62.58 -54.60
N GLN A 42 -16.98 -62.00 -55.69
CA GLN A 42 -18.11 -61.07 -55.68
C GLN A 42 -19.38 -61.82 -55.26
N GLN A 43 -20.19 -61.23 -54.38
CA GLN A 43 -21.64 -61.02 -54.58
C GLN A 43 -22.31 -60.52 -53.29
N GLY A 44 -23.16 -59.50 -53.44
CA GLY A 44 -24.26 -59.19 -52.53
C GLY A 44 -24.07 -57.95 -51.66
N GLU A 45 -24.46 -56.78 -52.17
CA GLU A 45 -24.90 -55.69 -51.30
C GLU A 45 -26.18 -56.11 -50.55
N PRO A 46 -26.25 -55.82 -49.24
CA PRO A 46 -27.44 -55.13 -48.76
C PRO A 46 -27.08 -53.96 -47.84
N ARG A 47 -27.53 -52.78 -48.27
CA ARG A 47 -28.06 -51.66 -47.48
C ARG A 47 -27.28 -51.25 -46.22
N LEU A 48 -26.65 -50.08 -46.37
CA LEU A 48 -26.12 -49.19 -45.34
C LEU A 48 -26.98 -49.15 -44.06
N ASN A 49 -26.44 -49.71 -42.97
CA ASN A 49 -26.88 -49.39 -41.62
C ASN A 49 -26.27 -48.04 -41.21
N ASN A 50 -27.13 -47.10 -40.80
CA ASN A 50 -26.79 -45.74 -40.39
C ASN A 50 -26.00 -45.65 -39.06
N ASP A 51 -25.62 -46.78 -38.46
CA ASP A 51 -24.97 -46.81 -37.14
C ASP A 51 -23.45 -46.54 -37.19
N HIS A 52 -22.86 -46.51 -38.39
CA HIS A 52 -21.44 -46.23 -38.58
C HIS A 52 -21.09 -44.73 -38.51
N GLU A 53 -22.08 -43.84 -38.58
CA GLU A 53 -21.88 -42.39 -38.39
C GLU A 53 -22.07 -41.94 -36.93
N GLU A 54 -22.80 -42.69 -36.11
CA GLU A 54 -22.98 -42.36 -34.69
C GLU A 54 -21.70 -42.51 -33.86
N ILE A 55 -20.90 -43.54 -34.15
CA ILE A 55 -19.64 -43.80 -33.43
C ILE A 55 -18.63 -42.64 -33.60
N PRO A 56 -18.37 -42.13 -34.82
CA PRO A 56 -17.56 -40.93 -35.04
C PRO A 56 -18.11 -39.67 -34.36
N LEU A 57 -19.44 -39.49 -34.35
CA LEU A 57 -20.08 -38.32 -33.73
C LEU A 57 -20.00 -38.34 -32.21
N ILE A 58 -20.18 -39.51 -31.59
CA ILE A 58 -19.99 -39.72 -30.15
C ILE A 58 -18.52 -39.51 -29.78
N HIS A 59 -17.58 -40.06 -30.55
CA HIS A 59 -16.14 -39.84 -30.34
C HIS A 59 -15.76 -38.35 -30.40
N ARG A 60 -16.30 -37.61 -31.39
CA ARG A 60 -16.08 -36.15 -31.50
C ARG A 60 -16.69 -35.37 -30.33
N LYS A 61 -17.85 -35.80 -29.81
CA LYS A 61 -18.45 -35.20 -28.60
C LYS A 61 -17.60 -35.48 -27.36
N ILE A 62 -17.11 -36.70 -27.19
CA ILE A 62 -16.23 -37.09 -26.08
C ILE A 62 -14.93 -36.29 -26.12
N GLN A 63 -14.26 -36.21 -27.28
CA GLN A 63 -13.04 -35.40 -27.43
C GLN A 63 -13.25 -33.92 -27.12
N ARG A 64 -14.41 -33.35 -27.51
CA ARG A 64 -14.76 -31.96 -27.18
C ARG A 64 -15.00 -31.77 -25.68
N ILE A 65 -15.58 -32.75 -24.99
CA ILE A 65 -15.82 -32.70 -23.53
C ILE A 65 -14.49 -32.88 -22.78
N LEU A 66 -13.64 -33.81 -23.21
CA LEU A 66 -12.32 -34.03 -22.63
C LEU A 66 -11.43 -32.80 -22.80
N GLY A 67 -11.38 -32.20 -24.00
CA GLY A 67 -10.64 -30.96 -24.22
C GLY A 67 -11.15 -29.77 -23.38
N ARG A 68 -12.45 -29.72 -23.06
CA ARG A 68 -12.98 -28.73 -22.10
C ARG A 68 -12.61 -29.04 -20.65
N THR A 69 -12.40 -30.31 -20.32
CA THR A 69 -11.94 -30.75 -18.99
C THR A 69 -10.46 -30.39 -18.79
N ASP A 70 -9.67 -30.41 -19.86
CA ASP A 70 -8.26 -30.00 -19.84
C ASP A 70 -8.11 -28.51 -19.49
N ASP A 71 -9.03 -27.66 -19.94
CA ASP A 71 -9.07 -26.23 -19.60
C ASP A 71 -9.51 -25.96 -18.14
N ILE A 72 -10.24 -26.89 -17.51
CA ILE A 72 -10.75 -26.73 -16.13
C ILE A 72 -9.64 -26.92 -15.08
N SER A 73 -8.68 -27.82 -15.35
CA SER A 73 -7.57 -28.10 -14.45
C SER A 73 -6.69 -26.88 -14.13
N PRO A 74 -6.21 -26.08 -15.10
CA PRO A 74 -5.43 -24.87 -14.81
C PRO A 74 -6.27 -23.79 -14.12
N MET A 75 -7.56 -23.66 -14.45
CA MET A 75 -8.46 -22.74 -13.74
C MET A 75 -8.61 -23.14 -12.27
N ARG A 76 -8.76 -24.43 -11.96
CA ARG A 76 -8.83 -24.91 -10.57
C ARG A 76 -7.55 -24.60 -9.80
N GLN A 77 -6.39 -24.86 -10.40
CA GLN A 77 -5.11 -24.55 -9.80
C GLN A 77 -4.94 -23.04 -9.55
N GLN A 78 -5.39 -22.20 -10.48
CA GLN A 78 -5.39 -20.75 -10.31
C GLN A 78 -6.28 -20.29 -9.15
N VAL A 79 -7.47 -20.87 -9.00
CA VAL A 79 -8.37 -20.61 -7.87
C VAL A 79 -7.72 -21.03 -6.55
N ASP A 80 -7.12 -22.21 -6.49
CA ASP A 80 -6.43 -22.71 -5.30
C ASP A 80 -5.26 -21.80 -4.89
N ASN A 81 -4.47 -21.34 -5.86
CA ASN A 81 -3.38 -20.39 -5.64
C ASN A 81 -3.91 -19.05 -5.12
N THR A 82 -4.95 -18.50 -5.77
CA THR A 82 -5.58 -17.24 -5.35
C THR A 82 -6.12 -17.34 -3.92
N HIS A 83 -6.69 -18.49 -3.58
CA HIS A 83 -7.24 -18.73 -2.24
C HIS A 83 -6.13 -18.86 -1.18
N ARG A 84 -4.96 -19.42 -1.52
CA ARG A 84 -3.77 -19.38 -0.63
C ARG A 84 -3.28 -17.96 -0.41
N GLU A 85 -3.15 -17.17 -1.47
CA GLU A 85 -2.72 -15.78 -1.36
C GLU A 85 -3.70 -14.95 -0.53
N LEU A 86 -5.01 -15.16 -0.71
CA LEU A 86 -6.03 -14.49 0.09
C LEU A 86 -5.86 -14.78 1.59
N ARG A 87 -5.66 -16.04 1.97
CA ARG A 87 -5.41 -16.40 3.39
C ARG A 87 -4.13 -15.76 3.93
N LEU A 88 -3.09 -15.63 3.11
CA LEU A 88 -1.85 -14.97 3.51
C LEU A 88 -2.09 -13.47 3.76
N VAL A 89 -2.85 -12.81 2.88
CA VAL A 89 -3.24 -11.41 3.03
C VAL A 89 -4.12 -11.21 4.26
N GLU A 90 -5.09 -12.10 4.51
CA GLU A 90 -5.93 -12.06 5.72
C GLU A 90 -5.08 -12.14 6.99
N ARG A 91 -4.14 -13.08 7.06
CA ARG A 91 -3.24 -13.22 8.21
C ARG A 91 -2.39 -11.96 8.42
N ARG A 92 -1.79 -11.42 7.35
CA ARG A 92 -1.00 -10.18 7.42
C ARG A 92 -1.86 -8.99 7.87
N THR A 93 -3.09 -8.91 7.37
CA THR A 93 -4.03 -7.85 7.74
C THR A 93 -4.40 -7.93 9.21
N PHE A 94 -4.61 -9.14 9.73
CA PHE A 94 -4.87 -9.36 11.16
C PHE A 94 -3.68 -8.88 12.03
N THR A 95 -2.46 -9.31 11.70
CA THR A 95 -1.26 -8.87 12.44
C THR A 95 -1.06 -7.36 12.38
N LEU A 96 -1.29 -6.73 11.22
CA LEU A 96 -1.21 -5.26 11.10
C LEU A 96 -2.26 -4.56 11.96
N LYS A 97 -3.47 -5.12 12.04
CA LYS A 97 -4.53 -4.59 12.88
C LYS A 97 -4.11 -4.62 14.36
N GLU A 98 -3.58 -5.73 14.85
CA GLU A 98 -3.10 -5.86 16.24
C GLU A 98 -2.00 -4.83 16.55
N MET A 99 -1.00 -4.71 15.67
CA MET A 99 0.07 -3.71 15.84
C MET A 99 -0.46 -2.27 15.89
N LEU A 100 -1.49 -1.95 15.08
CA LEU A 100 -2.12 -0.64 15.07
C LEU A 100 -2.90 -0.38 16.36
N GLU A 101 -3.64 -1.37 16.86
CA GLU A 101 -4.37 -1.27 18.12
C GLU A 101 -3.40 -1.03 19.29
N GLU A 102 -2.31 -1.79 19.38
CA GLU A 102 -1.25 -1.58 20.38
C GLU A 102 -0.63 -0.18 20.29
N SER A 103 -0.36 0.28 19.06
CA SER A 103 0.19 1.63 18.82
C SER A 103 -0.77 2.73 19.27
N LEU A 104 -2.07 2.56 19.01
CA LEU A 104 -3.11 3.52 19.44
C LEU A 104 -3.26 3.56 20.96
N ASP A 105 -3.17 2.41 21.62
CA ASP A 105 -3.19 2.34 23.08
C ASP A 105 -1.96 3.02 23.69
N GLY A 106 -0.77 2.77 23.14
CA GLY A 106 0.46 3.45 23.53
C GLY A 106 0.36 4.97 23.37
N LEU A 107 -0.16 5.46 22.24
CA LEU A 107 -0.39 6.89 22.01
C LEU A 107 -1.39 7.48 23.00
N THR A 108 -2.44 6.74 23.34
CA THR A 108 -3.42 7.15 24.34
C THR A 108 -2.80 7.30 25.72
N GLN A 109 -1.89 6.40 26.11
CA GLN A 109 -1.14 6.49 27.36
C GLN A 109 -0.20 7.71 27.37
N ILE A 110 0.54 7.94 26.29
CA ILE A 110 1.42 9.10 26.15
C ILE A 110 0.62 10.40 26.25
N PHE A 111 -0.53 10.49 25.60
CA PHE A 111 -1.38 11.67 25.67
C PHE A 111 -1.89 11.93 27.10
N LYS A 112 -2.31 10.88 27.83
CA LYS A 112 -2.70 10.99 29.24
C LYS A 112 -1.54 11.50 30.10
N LEU A 113 -0.34 10.95 29.91
CA LEU A 113 0.85 11.36 30.65
C LEU A 113 1.24 12.82 30.34
N GLN A 114 1.20 13.21 29.06
CA GLN A 114 1.45 14.58 28.64
C GLN A 114 0.46 15.56 29.30
N LYS A 115 -0.82 15.20 29.36
CA LYS A 115 -1.86 16.01 30.03
C LYS A 115 -1.57 16.17 31.53
N GLN A 116 -1.17 15.11 32.20
CA GLN A 116 -0.77 15.17 33.62
C GLN A 116 0.45 16.06 33.84
N MET A 117 1.47 15.94 32.97
CA MET A 117 2.67 16.77 33.04
C MET A 117 2.36 18.25 32.84
N ILE A 118 1.48 18.59 31.91
CA ILE A 118 1.02 19.97 31.69
C ILE A 118 0.31 20.51 32.94
N ALA A 119 -0.61 19.73 33.52
CA ALA A 119 -1.31 20.14 34.73
C ALA A 119 -0.34 20.40 35.91
N MET A 120 0.65 19.54 36.12
CA MET A 120 1.69 19.77 37.14
C MET A 120 2.49 21.05 36.90
N LEU A 121 2.82 21.36 35.64
CA LEU A 121 3.53 22.59 35.30
C LEU A 121 2.67 23.85 35.47
N GLU A 122 1.35 23.73 35.30
CA GLU A 122 0.40 24.81 35.57
C GLU A 122 0.29 25.09 37.07
N GLU A 123 0.24 24.05 37.92
CA GLU A 123 0.25 24.21 39.38
C GLU A 123 1.54 24.88 39.88
N LEU A 124 2.70 24.54 39.30
CA LEU A 124 3.97 25.19 39.62
C LEU A 124 4.07 26.65 39.14
N ARG A 125 3.19 27.09 38.23
CA ARG A 125 3.09 28.51 37.82
C ARG A 125 2.16 29.32 38.71
N TYR A 126 1.42 28.71 39.62
CA TYR A 126 0.53 29.42 40.54
C TYR A 126 1.35 30.05 41.68
N VAL A 127 1.92 31.23 41.41
CA VAL A 127 2.40 32.13 42.47
C VAL A 127 1.17 32.90 42.98
N PRO A 128 0.83 32.86 44.28
CA PRO A 128 -0.18 33.74 44.84
C PRO A 128 0.29 35.18 44.67
N SER A 129 -0.27 35.88 43.69
CA SER A 129 0.02 37.29 43.43
C SER A 129 -0.51 38.10 44.61
N ARG A 130 0.38 38.47 45.53
CA ARG A 130 0.10 39.54 46.51
C ARG A 130 -0.20 40.83 45.76
N GLU A 131 -1.12 41.60 46.32
CA GLU A 131 -1.85 42.72 45.71
C GLU A 131 -1.00 43.74 44.94
N PRO A 132 -1.52 44.34 43.85
CA PRO A 132 -0.84 45.40 43.13
C PRO A 132 -1.08 46.76 43.79
N SER A 133 0.01 47.40 44.22
CA SER A 133 0.04 48.87 44.39
C SER A 133 -0.14 49.56 43.03
N PRO A 134 -0.81 50.72 42.97
CA PRO A 134 -1.06 51.41 41.72
C PRO A 134 0.21 52.16 41.28
N GLN A 135 0.82 51.74 40.17
CA GLN A 135 1.76 52.58 39.42
C GLN A 135 1.21 52.85 38.01
N PRO A 136 1.37 54.08 37.50
CA PRO A 136 0.73 54.51 36.27
C PRO A 136 1.49 54.03 35.04
N GLY A 137 0.72 53.48 34.09
CA GLY A 137 0.95 53.64 32.65
C GLY A 137 2.35 53.31 32.12
N SER A 138 2.64 52.03 31.94
CA SER A 138 3.55 51.62 30.87
C SER A 138 2.76 50.78 29.88
N SER A 139 2.45 51.39 28.73
CA SER A 139 1.91 50.70 27.57
C SER A 139 2.87 49.59 27.17
N ARG A 140 2.62 48.38 27.68
CA ARG A 140 3.20 47.15 27.18
C ARG A 140 2.65 46.96 25.78
N GLN A 141 3.35 47.55 24.81
CA GLN A 141 3.19 47.19 23.41
C GLN A 141 3.41 45.68 23.36
N GLN A 142 2.33 44.94 23.11
CA GLN A 142 2.45 43.57 22.62
C GLN A 142 3.45 43.61 21.47
N PRO A 143 4.40 42.66 21.36
CA PRO A 143 5.20 42.57 20.17
C PRO A 143 4.23 42.31 19.02
N GLN A 144 3.89 43.36 18.28
CA GLN A 144 3.24 43.24 16.99
C GLN A 144 4.12 42.27 16.22
N GLN A 145 3.61 41.05 16.00
CA GLN A 145 4.22 40.07 15.13
C GLN A 145 4.36 40.75 13.77
N GLN A 146 5.52 41.35 13.52
CA GLN A 146 5.90 41.84 12.23
C GLN A 146 5.83 40.63 11.32
N SER A 147 4.81 40.58 10.47
CA SER A 147 4.65 39.52 9.51
C SER A 147 5.79 39.66 8.51
N SER A 148 6.93 39.07 8.81
CA SER A 148 8.05 39.06 7.90
C SER A 148 7.56 38.35 6.63
N ASN A 149 7.58 39.04 5.49
CA ASN A 149 7.24 38.53 4.16
C ASN A 149 8.28 37.52 3.65
N LYS A 150 8.77 36.66 4.54
CA LYS A 150 9.76 35.64 4.27
C LYS A 150 9.06 34.40 3.75
N CYS A 151 9.68 33.72 2.81
CA CYS A 151 9.25 32.44 2.30
C CYS A 151 9.09 31.44 3.46
N GLY A 152 7.93 30.78 3.55
CA GLY A 152 7.63 29.82 4.61
C GLY A 152 8.50 28.57 4.63
N PHE A 153 9.31 28.33 3.60
CA PHE A 153 10.16 27.15 3.46
C PHE A 153 11.65 27.44 3.70
N CYS A 154 12.18 28.50 3.09
CA CYS A 154 13.61 28.84 3.09
C CYS A 154 13.96 30.16 3.79
N ASP A 155 12.97 30.86 4.35
CA ASP A 155 13.12 32.15 5.04
C ASP A 155 13.72 33.31 4.21
N SER A 156 13.96 33.12 2.90
CA SER A 156 14.35 34.20 1.99
C SER A 156 13.22 35.25 1.89
N PRO A 157 13.54 36.54 1.94
CA PRO A 157 12.57 37.63 1.77
C PRO A 157 12.21 37.90 0.30
N ASP A 158 12.89 37.25 -0.66
CA ASP A 158 12.84 37.64 -2.07
C ASP A 158 11.65 37.04 -2.84
N HIS A 159 10.95 36.08 -2.24
CA HIS A 159 9.87 35.37 -2.91
C HIS A 159 8.82 34.83 -1.94
N PHE A 160 7.61 34.61 -2.46
CA PHE A 160 6.56 33.93 -1.71
C PHE A 160 6.79 32.42 -1.68
N ALA A 161 6.20 31.73 -0.71
CA ALA A 161 6.29 30.27 -0.59
C ALA A 161 5.84 29.53 -1.87
N ALA A 162 4.86 30.06 -2.60
CA ALA A 162 4.42 29.48 -3.87
C ALA A 162 5.54 29.50 -4.93
N ASP A 163 6.45 30.47 -4.88
CA ASP A 163 7.51 30.66 -5.88
C ASP A 163 8.86 30.08 -5.44
N CYS A 164 8.87 29.33 -4.33
CA CYS A 164 10.09 28.75 -3.79
C CYS A 164 10.66 27.67 -4.72
N LYS A 165 11.87 27.91 -5.25
CA LYS A 165 12.56 26.99 -6.16
C LYS A 165 13.33 25.88 -5.44
N GLN A 166 13.64 26.04 -4.15
CA GLN A 166 14.34 25.02 -3.37
C GLN A 166 13.47 23.81 -3.05
N TYR A 167 12.17 24.01 -2.90
CA TYR A 167 11.20 22.96 -2.58
C TYR A 167 10.17 22.95 -3.71
N PHE A 168 10.39 22.13 -4.74
CA PHE A 168 9.61 22.18 -5.97
C PHE A 168 8.39 21.24 -5.96
N THR A 169 8.40 20.22 -5.10
CA THR A 169 7.39 19.15 -5.05
C THR A 169 6.46 19.32 -3.87
N LEU A 170 5.25 18.77 -3.95
CA LEU A 170 4.34 18.75 -2.81
C LEU A 170 4.95 17.99 -1.63
N ARG A 171 5.59 16.83 -1.89
CA ARG A 171 6.23 16.03 -0.86
C ARG A 171 7.31 16.81 -0.11
N ASP A 172 8.18 17.50 -0.83
CA ASP A 172 9.25 18.30 -0.24
C ASP A 172 8.70 19.47 0.58
N ARG A 173 7.67 20.13 0.06
CA ARG A 173 7.00 21.23 0.75
C ARG A 173 6.30 20.78 2.02
N SER A 174 5.64 19.62 2.01
CA SER A 174 4.94 19.05 3.18
C SER A 174 5.92 18.62 4.25
N ARG A 175 7.00 17.94 3.85
CA ARG A 175 8.11 17.60 4.74
C ARG A 175 8.68 18.86 5.40
N ARG A 176 8.99 19.89 4.60
CA ARG A 176 9.56 21.13 5.10
C ARG A 176 8.62 21.91 6.00
N ALA A 177 7.33 21.97 5.70
CA ALA A 177 6.35 22.62 6.56
C ALA A 177 6.24 21.92 7.92
N THR A 178 6.28 20.59 7.92
CA THR A 178 6.26 19.77 9.14
C THR A 178 7.51 20.01 9.98
N GLU A 179 8.71 19.95 9.40
CA GLU A 179 9.99 20.24 10.07
C GLU A 179 10.01 21.62 10.73
N ARG A 180 9.30 22.59 10.14
CA ARG A 180 9.25 23.98 10.63
C ARG A 180 8.01 24.28 11.46
N PHE A 181 7.25 23.26 11.85
CA PHE A 181 6.01 23.39 12.61
C PHE A 181 5.06 24.42 12.00
N ARG A 182 4.81 24.33 10.70
CA ARG A 182 3.90 25.23 9.97
C ARG A 182 2.68 24.49 9.44
N CYS A 183 1.53 25.15 9.48
CA CYS A 183 0.28 24.62 8.96
C CYS A 183 0.24 24.69 7.44
N GLU A 184 -0.12 23.60 6.76
CA GLU A 184 -0.16 23.52 5.30
C GLU A 184 -1.26 24.40 4.66
N ARG A 185 -2.29 24.82 5.42
CA ARG A 185 -3.34 25.74 4.93
C ARG A 185 -2.92 27.20 5.00
N CYS A 186 -2.34 27.64 6.11
CA CYS A 186 -2.06 29.06 6.34
C CYS A 186 -0.58 29.44 6.32
N LEU A 187 0.34 28.47 6.32
CA LEU A 187 1.79 28.62 6.44
C LEU A 187 2.27 29.41 7.68
N LYS A 188 1.38 29.60 8.67
CA LYS A 188 1.73 30.11 10.00
C LYS A 188 2.14 28.95 10.90
N ARG A 189 2.67 29.26 12.08
CA ARG A 189 2.98 28.26 13.11
C ARG A 189 1.76 27.36 13.36
N ALA A 190 1.98 26.05 13.33
CA ALA A 190 0.96 25.03 13.52
C ALA A 190 0.57 24.97 15.00
N SER A 191 -0.42 25.77 15.36
CA SER A 191 -1.14 25.68 16.65
C SER A 191 -2.54 25.08 16.49
N HIS A 192 -2.84 24.54 15.30
CA HIS A 192 -4.15 24.03 14.88
C HIS A 192 -3.96 22.98 13.77
N LEU A 193 -4.97 22.13 13.58
CA LEU A 193 -5.02 21.18 12.47
C LEU A 193 -5.38 21.88 11.16
N ALA A 194 -4.83 21.41 10.03
CA ALA A 194 -5.11 21.98 8.72
C ALA A 194 -6.61 21.93 8.36
N THR A 195 -7.29 20.85 8.72
CA THR A 195 -8.75 20.65 8.49
C THR A 195 -9.61 21.65 9.26
N SER A 196 -9.12 22.18 10.39
CA SER A 196 -9.80 23.18 11.22
C SER A 196 -9.09 24.54 11.18
N CYS A 197 -8.30 24.79 10.13
CA CYS A 197 -7.56 26.04 9.99
C CYS A 197 -8.53 27.21 9.76
N PRO A 198 -8.51 28.27 10.58
CA PRO A 198 -9.43 29.41 10.46
C PRO A 198 -9.11 30.34 9.28
N THR A 199 -8.24 29.93 8.36
CA THR A 199 -7.82 30.80 7.27
C THR A 199 -8.87 30.84 6.17
N GLU A 200 -9.32 32.06 5.85
CA GLU A 200 -10.19 32.34 4.70
C GLU A 200 -9.41 32.46 3.38
N LYS A 201 -8.08 32.29 3.43
CA LYS A 201 -7.24 32.38 2.23
C LYS A 201 -7.56 31.22 1.28
N VAL A 202 -7.74 31.59 0.02
CA VAL A 202 -7.96 30.67 -1.10
C VAL A 202 -6.70 30.50 -1.93
N CYS A 203 -6.55 29.32 -2.54
CA CYS A 203 -5.49 29.04 -3.50
C CYS A 203 -5.65 29.91 -4.75
N HIS A 204 -4.61 30.68 -5.06
CA HIS A 204 -4.55 31.56 -6.23
C HIS A 204 -4.72 30.76 -7.54
N TYR A 205 -4.01 29.64 -7.68
CA TYR A 205 -4.04 28.82 -8.90
C TYR A 205 -5.41 28.20 -9.16
N CYS A 206 -6.09 27.70 -8.13
CA CYS A 206 -7.44 27.18 -8.26
C CYS A 206 -8.46 28.29 -8.50
N LYS A 207 -8.29 29.47 -7.89
CA LYS A 207 -9.14 30.64 -8.15
C LYS A 207 -9.07 31.09 -9.60
N VAL A 208 -7.86 31.25 -10.15
CA VAL A 208 -7.66 31.63 -11.56
C VAL A 208 -8.23 30.58 -12.52
N ALA A 209 -8.08 29.29 -12.18
CA ALA A 209 -8.64 28.18 -12.96
C ALA A 209 -10.14 27.92 -12.71
N LYS A 210 -10.85 28.76 -11.94
CA LYS A 210 -12.27 28.60 -11.58
C LYS A 210 -12.62 27.26 -10.91
N ARG A 211 -11.69 26.69 -10.14
CA ARG A 211 -11.90 25.47 -9.32
C ARG A 211 -12.40 25.82 -7.92
N GLU A 212 -13.67 26.23 -7.84
CA GLU A 212 -14.25 26.79 -6.60
C GLU A 212 -14.21 25.84 -5.41
N LYS A 213 -14.57 24.57 -5.62
CA LYS A 213 -14.56 23.55 -4.56
C LYS A 213 -13.16 23.26 -4.00
N GLU A 214 -12.11 23.51 -4.79
CA GLU A 214 -10.74 23.19 -4.39
C GLU A 214 -9.96 24.37 -3.85
N MET A 215 -10.30 25.60 -4.26
CA MET A 215 -9.52 26.77 -3.86
C MET A 215 -9.52 26.99 -2.33
N VAL A 216 -10.51 26.46 -1.61
CA VAL A 216 -10.58 26.54 -0.13
C VAL A 216 -9.89 25.38 0.59
N LYS A 217 -9.37 24.36 -0.12
CA LYS A 217 -8.84 23.14 0.50
C LYS A 217 -7.35 23.19 0.82
N HIS A 218 -6.57 24.04 0.16
CA HIS A 218 -5.11 24.09 0.29
C HIS A 218 -4.56 25.52 0.15
N ASN A 219 -3.36 25.76 0.65
CA ASN A 219 -2.62 26.99 0.38
C ASN A 219 -2.11 26.98 -1.08
N SER A 220 -1.91 28.15 -1.69
CA SER A 220 -1.30 28.24 -3.04
C SER A 220 0.03 27.49 -3.14
N ALA A 221 0.84 27.46 -2.09
CA ALA A 221 2.11 26.74 -2.06
C ALA A 221 1.97 25.22 -2.06
N PHE A 222 0.77 24.68 -1.84
CA PHE A 222 0.43 23.25 -1.78
C PHE A 222 -0.63 22.87 -2.83
N CYS A 223 -0.67 23.58 -3.95
CA CYS A 223 -1.65 23.31 -4.99
C CYS A 223 -1.26 22.09 -5.83
N PRO A 224 -2.07 21.01 -5.87
CA PRO A 224 -1.78 19.81 -6.65
C PRO A 224 -1.86 20.03 -8.16
N HIS A 225 -2.47 21.13 -8.60
CA HIS A 225 -2.52 21.50 -10.00
C HIS A 225 -1.34 22.38 -10.43
N LYS A 226 -0.47 22.77 -9.50
CA LYS A 226 0.71 23.60 -9.79
C LYS A 226 2.02 22.85 -9.57
N PHE A 227 2.09 22.01 -8.55
CA PHE A 227 3.30 21.30 -8.17
C PHE A 227 3.13 19.80 -8.36
N PRO A 228 4.17 19.09 -8.83
CA PRO A 228 4.16 17.63 -8.88
C PRO A 228 4.11 17.04 -7.47
N LEU A 229 3.62 15.81 -7.37
CA LEU A 229 3.51 15.09 -6.10
C LEU A 229 4.88 14.65 -5.57
N GLU A 230 5.72 14.08 -6.44
CA GLU A 230 7.05 13.54 -6.12
C GLU A 230 8.10 14.61 -6.03
#